data_AF-A0A2S9YET4-F1
#
_entry.id   AF-A0A2S9YET4-F1
#
_cell.length_a   1.000
_cell.length_b   1.000
_cell.length_c   1.000
_cell.angle_alpha   90.00
_cell.angle_beta   90.00
_cell.angle_gamma   90.00
#
_symmetry.space_group_name_H-M   'P 1'
#
loop_
_entity.id
_entity.type
_entity.pdbx_description
1 polymer ?
#
loop_
_entity_poly.entity_id
_entity_poly.type
_entity_poly.pdbx_seq_one_letter_code
_entity_poly.pdbx_strand_id
1 'polypeptide(L)'
;MTRATRGALALALWACGCVDEPGPTQSNPPTLQAGEPCNWPWASCVDEDSLLWCSEGTWADQTCDEYCAELGPGVSSLGCDVDLDLASPTQLCACEPPTDGCSPGQGACEDNDTISWCTEGWTWTTSSCTEICADQSLLLLGCDAVDDAAICLCTNTGTPCDDAPSVCADGQTLSACEAGLWAAVDCTERCAGPGTCDPGAVGGAACVCGP
;
A
#
# COMPACT_ATOMS: atom_id res chain seq x y z
N MET A 1 -56.00 -31.25 -47.71
CA MET A 1 -55.45 -32.55 -47.29
C MET A 1 -55.56 -32.63 -45.78
N THR A 2 -56.24 -33.69 -45.29
CA THR A 2 -56.20 -34.29 -43.92
C THR A 2 -56.41 -33.35 -42.71
N ARG A 3 -57.62 -33.30 -42.14
CA ARG A 3 -58.15 -34.14 -41.02
C ARG A 3 -57.49 -33.80 -39.67
N ALA A 4 -58.25 -33.18 -38.76
CA ALA A 4 -58.95 -33.80 -37.61
C ALA A 4 -57.98 -34.01 -36.43
N THR A 5 -58.29 -33.75 -35.16
CA THR A 5 -59.47 -34.23 -34.44
C THR A 5 -59.59 -33.52 -33.08
N ARG A 6 -60.84 -33.50 -32.59
CA ARG A 6 -61.36 -33.14 -31.26
C ARG A 6 -60.53 -33.66 -30.07
N GLY A 7 -60.67 -32.96 -28.93
CA GLY A 7 -60.44 -33.54 -27.60
C GLY A 7 -60.68 -32.53 -26.47
N ALA A 8 -61.88 -32.52 -25.90
CA ALA A 8 -62.18 -31.94 -24.59
C ALA A 8 -62.25 -33.06 -23.54
N LEU A 9 -62.19 -32.69 -22.25
CA LEU A 9 -62.32 -33.50 -21.02
C LEU A 9 -61.04 -34.23 -20.58
N ALA A 10 -60.67 -34.34 -19.29
CA ALA A 10 -61.20 -33.85 -18.03
C ALA A 10 -60.19 -34.15 -16.89
N LEU A 11 -60.28 -33.37 -15.81
CA LEU A 11 -60.12 -33.74 -14.38
C LEU A 11 -59.02 -34.74 -13.97
N ALA A 12 -58.12 -34.27 -13.09
CA ALA A 12 -57.95 -34.86 -11.77
C ALA A 12 -57.19 -33.91 -10.84
N LEU A 13 -57.93 -33.33 -9.88
CA LEU A 13 -57.36 -32.88 -8.62
C LEU A 13 -56.79 -34.10 -7.90
N TRP A 14 -55.50 -34.07 -7.62
CA TRP A 14 -54.91 -34.80 -6.49
C TRP A 14 -54.23 -33.78 -5.60
N ALA A 15 -54.95 -33.38 -4.56
CA ALA A 15 -54.36 -32.81 -3.37
C ALA A 15 -53.65 -33.96 -2.64
N CYS A 16 -52.32 -33.88 -2.50
CA CYS A 16 -51.60 -34.69 -1.55
C CYS A 16 -50.34 -33.94 -1.10
N GLY A 17 -50.39 -33.46 0.14
CA GLY A 17 -49.24 -33.11 0.98
C GLY A 17 -48.18 -32.18 0.38
N CYS A 18 -48.28 -30.88 0.72
CA CYS A 18 -47.06 -30.12 0.97
C CYS A 18 -46.38 -30.77 2.17
N VAL A 19 -45.55 -31.79 1.94
CA VAL A 19 -44.39 -32.00 2.79
C VAL A 19 -43.51 -30.80 2.49
N ASP A 20 -43.36 -29.91 3.48
CA ASP A 20 -42.17 -29.09 3.62
C ASP A 20 -40.98 -30.07 3.54
N GLU A 21 -40.44 -30.30 2.33
CA GLU A 21 -39.08 -30.77 2.23
C GLU A 21 -38.24 -29.63 2.78
N PRO A 22 -37.55 -29.79 3.93
CA PRO A 22 -36.47 -28.88 4.23
C PRO A 22 -35.51 -29.04 3.06
N GLY A 23 -35.49 -28.05 2.17
CA GLY A 23 -34.41 -27.89 1.20
C GLY A 23 -33.10 -28.04 1.96
N PRO A 24 -32.05 -28.63 1.34
CA PRO A 24 -30.82 -28.96 2.03
C PRO A 24 -30.39 -27.75 2.84
N THR A 25 -30.46 -27.89 4.17
CA THR A 25 -29.90 -26.95 5.13
C THR A 25 -28.51 -26.65 4.61
N GLN A 26 -28.20 -25.36 4.39
CA GLN A 26 -26.85 -24.89 4.05
C GLN A 26 -25.88 -25.73 4.87
N SER A 27 -25.23 -26.64 4.16
CA SER A 27 -24.29 -27.55 4.77
C SER A 27 -23.19 -26.65 5.29
N ASN A 28 -22.77 -26.87 6.54
CA ASN A 28 -21.58 -26.26 7.10
C ASN A 28 -20.50 -26.10 6.01
N PRO A 29 -19.75 -24.98 5.99
CA PRO A 29 -18.64 -24.83 5.05
C PRO A 29 -17.84 -26.14 5.05
N PRO A 30 -17.46 -26.66 3.86
CA PRO A 30 -16.72 -27.92 3.78
C PRO A 30 -15.59 -27.85 4.80
N THR A 31 -15.54 -28.83 5.69
CA THR A 31 -14.54 -28.84 6.76
C THR A 31 -13.17 -28.89 6.10
N LEU A 32 -12.49 -27.75 6.04
CA LEU A 32 -11.17 -27.64 5.45
C LEU A 32 -10.21 -28.42 6.36
N GLN A 33 -9.40 -29.29 5.77
CA GLN A 33 -8.49 -30.13 6.53
C GLN A 33 -7.08 -30.06 5.93
N ALA A 34 -6.09 -29.90 6.82
CA ALA A 34 -4.68 -29.91 6.43
C ALA A 34 -4.33 -31.20 5.66
N GLY A 35 -3.55 -31.05 4.59
CA GLY A 35 -3.13 -32.14 3.70
C GLY A 35 -4.14 -32.50 2.61
N GLU A 36 -5.34 -31.93 2.62
CA GLU A 36 -6.29 -32.09 1.50
C GLU A 36 -5.96 -31.13 0.34
N PRO A 37 -6.28 -31.51 -0.91
CA PRO A 37 -6.10 -30.63 -2.05
C PRO A 37 -6.96 -29.37 -1.89
N CYS A 38 -6.34 -28.21 -2.09
CA CYS A 38 -7.03 -26.94 -2.10
C CYS A 38 -7.39 -26.54 -3.53
N ASN A 39 -8.58 -25.93 -3.69
CA ASN A 39 -9.12 -25.55 -4.99
C ASN A 39 -9.03 -24.03 -5.25
N TRP A 40 -8.64 -23.25 -4.23
CA TRP A 40 -8.61 -21.79 -4.24
C TRP A 40 -7.42 -21.25 -3.43
N PRO A 41 -6.86 -20.07 -3.78
CA PRO A 41 -5.71 -19.47 -3.11
C PRO A 41 -6.07 -18.73 -1.81
N TRP A 42 -7.23 -19.03 -1.22
CA TRP A 42 -7.70 -18.35 -0.01
C TRP A 42 -7.22 -19.09 1.23
N ALA A 43 -7.42 -18.46 2.38
CA ALA A 43 -7.23 -19.06 3.68
C ALA A 43 -8.55 -19.06 4.47
N SER A 44 -8.56 -19.79 5.58
CA SER A 44 -9.64 -19.84 6.56
C SER A 44 -9.03 -19.97 7.95
N CYS A 45 -9.59 -19.29 8.94
CA CYS A 45 -9.22 -19.54 10.32
C CYS A 45 -9.68 -20.94 10.74
N VAL A 46 -8.83 -21.66 11.45
CA VAL A 46 -9.16 -22.93 12.14
C VAL A 46 -9.64 -22.61 13.54
N ASP A 47 -8.98 -21.67 14.19
CA ASP A 47 -9.28 -21.12 15.51
C ASP A 47 -8.81 -19.65 15.58
N GLU A 48 -8.76 -19.08 16.78
CA GLU A 48 -8.38 -17.68 17.01
C GLU A 48 -6.91 -17.37 16.69
N ASP A 49 -6.04 -18.38 16.54
CA ASP A 49 -4.60 -18.19 16.37
C ASP A 49 -4.04 -18.87 15.10
N SER A 50 -4.81 -19.78 14.49
CA SER A 50 -4.34 -20.69 13.44
C SER A 50 -5.18 -20.58 12.17
N LEU A 51 -4.53 -20.71 11.02
CA LEU A 51 -5.17 -20.66 9.71
C LEU A 51 -4.81 -21.87 8.85
N LEU A 52 -5.72 -22.24 7.96
CA LEU A 52 -5.44 -23.12 6.82
C LEU A 52 -5.30 -22.25 5.58
N TRP A 53 -4.17 -22.36 4.87
CA TRP A 53 -3.97 -21.70 3.58
C TRP A 53 -3.55 -22.68 2.51
N CYS A 54 -3.88 -22.35 1.27
CA CYS A 54 -3.53 -23.16 0.12
C CYS A 54 -2.07 -22.92 -0.30
N SER A 55 -1.19 -23.85 0.04
CA SER A 55 0.23 -23.85 -0.35
C SER A 55 0.53 -25.06 -1.22
N GLU A 56 1.14 -24.82 -2.38
CA GLU A 56 1.50 -25.86 -3.37
C GLU A 56 0.34 -26.80 -3.78
N GLY A 57 -0.90 -26.32 -3.72
CA GLY A 57 -2.09 -27.11 -4.08
C GLY A 57 -2.64 -28.00 -2.95
N THR A 58 -2.13 -27.84 -1.73
CA THR A 58 -2.66 -28.49 -0.52
C THR A 58 -2.95 -27.48 0.59
N TRP A 59 -3.96 -27.75 1.40
CA TRP A 59 -4.20 -26.99 2.64
C TRP A 59 -3.07 -27.25 3.63
N ALA A 60 -2.35 -26.20 4.01
CA ALA A 60 -1.30 -26.22 5.01
C ALA A 60 -1.76 -25.46 6.25
N ASP A 61 -1.45 -26.03 7.42
CA ASP A 61 -1.65 -25.39 8.72
C ASP A 61 -0.51 -24.41 8.98
N GLN A 62 -0.84 -23.20 9.44
CA GLN A 62 0.11 -22.18 9.83
C GLN A 62 -0.50 -21.33 10.95
N THR A 63 0.30 -20.91 11.91
CA THR A 63 -0.18 -19.94 12.91
C THR A 63 -0.16 -18.52 12.34
N CYS A 64 -1.05 -17.65 12.81
CA CYS A 64 -0.98 -16.23 12.44
C CYS A 64 0.32 -15.58 12.93
N ASP A 65 0.90 -16.05 14.04
CA ASP A 65 2.24 -15.61 14.49
C ASP A 65 3.32 -15.93 13.45
N GLU A 66 3.35 -17.15 12.94
CA GLU A 66 4.29 -17.55 11.89
C GLU A 66 4.05 -16.77 10.60
N TYR A 67 2.79 -16.62 10.19
CA TYR A 67 2.43 -15.85 9.00
C TYR A 67 2.88 -14.37 9.11
N CYS A 68 2.55 -13.71 10.23
CA CYS A 68 2.93 -12.32 10.45
C CYS A 68 4.45 -12.14 10.56
N ALA A 69 5.17 -13.10 11.16
CA ALA A 69 6.63 -13.05 11.25
C ALA A 69 7.33 -13.17 9.88
N GLU A 70 6.67 -13.78 8.88
CA GLU A 70 7.17 -13.84 7.51
C GLU A 70 7.04 -12.50 6.77
N LEU A 71 6.13 -11.62 7.19
CA LEU A 71 5.92 -10.31 6.56
C LEU A 71 7.06 -9.32 6.85
N GLY A 72 7.71 -9.43 8.01
CA GLY A 72 8.84 -8.59 8.34
C GLY A 72 9.36 -8.78 9.77
N PRO A 73 10.56 -8.26 10.06
CA PRO A 73 11.19 -8.41 11.36
C PRO A 73 10.37 -7.70 12.44
N GLY A 74 9.95 -8.45 13.47
CA GLY A 74 9.26 -7.91 14.64
C GLY A 74 7.76 -7.64 14.44
N VAL A 75 7.20 -8.00 13.29
CA VAL A 75 5.75 -7.99 13.06
C VAL A 75 5.11 -9.08 13.92
N SER A 76 4.02 -8.73 14.62
CA SER A 76 3.30 -9.65 15.51
C SER A 76 1.86 -9.85 15.09
N SER A 77 1.29 -11.02 15.40
CA SER A 77 -0.12 -11.30 15.18
C SER A 77 -0.99 -10.70 16.29
N LEU A 78 -2.18 -10.26 15.92
CA LEU A 78 -3.31 -9.94 16.80
C LEU A 78 -4.36 -11.07 16.83
N GLY A 79 -4.10 -12.16 16.10
CA GLY A 79 -4.99 -13.31 15.97
C GLY A 79 -5.59 -13.43 14.57
N CYS A 80 -6.37 -14.50 14.41
CA CYS A 80 -7.14 -14.83 13.23
C CYS A 80 -8.59 -14.34 13.38
N ASP A 81 -9.09 -13.61 12.39
CA ASP A 81 -10.48 -13.15 12.35
C ASP A 81 -11.41 -14.29 11.93
N VAL A 82 -11.92 -15.02 12.93
CA VAL A 82 -12.85 -16.15 12.75
C VAL A 82 -14.23 -15.75 12.20
N ASP A 83 -14.56 -14.45 12.19
CA ASP A 83 -15.82 -13.97 11.59
C ASP A 83 -15.72 -13.92 10.05
N LEU A 84 -14.51 -14.00 9.49
CA LEU A 84 -14.25 -14.13 8.07
C LEU A 84 -14.15 -15.60 7.65
N ASP A 85 -15.15 -16.07 6.90
CA ASP A 85 -15.29 -17.48 6.50
C ASP A 85 -14.15 -17.93 5.55
N LEU A 86 -13.87 -17.17 4.49
CA LEU A 86 -12.77 -17.40 3.53
C LEU A 86 -12.28 -16.05 3.02
N ALA A 87 -11.00 -15.74 3.23
CA ALA A 87 -10.39 -14.47 2.82
C ALA A 87 -8.90 -14.64 2.49
N SER A 88 -8.21 -13.57 2.09
CA SER A 88 -6.74 -13.65 1.96
C SER A 88 -6.10 -13.86 3.34
N PRO A 89 -4.94 -14.52 3.43
CA PRO A 89 -4.23 -14.67 4.71
C PRO A 89 -3.99 -13.33 5.43
N THR A 90 -3.68 -12.27 4.68
CA THR A 90 -3.54 -10.88 5.18
C THR A 90 -4.82 -10.27 5.76
N GLN A 91 -5.99 -10.78 5.38
CA GLN A 91 -7.28 -10.33 5.91
C GLN A 91 -7.70 -11.13 7.14
N LEU A 92 -7.26 -12.39 7.23
CA LEU A 92 -7.56 -13.27 8.36
C LEU A 92 -6.62 -13.02 9.52
N CYS A 93 -5.32 -13.01 9.29
CA CYS A 93 -4.35 -12.68 10.33
C CYS A 93 -4.15 -11.18 10.38
N ALA A 94 -4.68 -10.55 11.42
CA ALA A 94 -4.41 -9.16 11.69
C ALA A 94 -2.97 -9.02 12.21
N CYS A 95 -2.07 -8.48 11.38
CA CYS A 95 -0.67 -8.26 11.75
C CYS A 95 -0.44 -6.79 12.17
N GLU A 96 0.34 -6.59 13.23
CA GLU A 96 0.73 -5.27 13.75
C GLU A 96 2.24 -5.04 13.56
N PRO A 97 2.68 -3.82 13.19
CA PRO A 97 4.11 -3.54 13.08
C PRO A 97 4.77 -3.54 14.47
N PRO A 98 6.10 -3.73 14.56
CA PRO A 98 6.80 -3.49 15.81
C PRO A 98 6.67 -2.01 16.25
N THR A 99 6.94 -1.71 17.53
CA THR A 99 6.79 -0.36 18.10
C THR A 99 7.49 0.76 17.32
N ASP A 100 8.64 0.46 16.73
CA ASP A 100 9.43 1.39 15.90
C ASP A 100 9.39 1.00 14.40
N GLY A 101 8.44 0.14 14.02
CA GLY A 101 8.25 -0.38 12.68
C GLY A 101 7.36 0.49 11.81
N CYS A 102 6.92 -0.10 10.70
CA CYS A 102 6.03 0.54 9.74
C CYS A 102 5.05 -0.45 9.15
N SER A 103 3.93 0.06 8.68
CA SER A 103 2.93 -0.69 7.90
C SER A 103 3.06 -0.36 6.42
N PRO A 104 2.91 -1.35 5.51
CA PRO A 104 2.97 -1.14 4.08
C PRO A 104 2.09 0.03 3.62
N GLY A 105 2.64 0.85 2.70
CA GLY A 105 1.97 2.06 2.22
C GLY A 105 2.18 3.28 3.11
N GLN A 106 2.73 3.13 4.32
CA GLN A 106 3.14 4.27 5.12
C GLN A 106 4.34 4.99 4.50
N GLY A 107 4.39 6.31 4.66
CA GLY A 107 5.49 7.16 4.23
C GLY A 107 5.80 8.25 5.26
N ALA A 108 7.05 8.68 5.29
CA ALA A 108 7.51 9.75 6.16
C ALA A 108 8.56 10.61 5.44
N CYS A 109 8.63 11.88 5.80
CA CYS A 109 9.75 12.75 5.46
C CYS A 109 10.74 12.72 6.61
N GLU A 110 11.93 12.16 6.39
CA GLU A 110 12.99 12.16 7.41
C GLU A 110 13.55 13.58 7.58
N ASP A 111 13.64 14.30 6.46
CA ASP A 111 14.00 15.71 6.38
C ASP A 111 13.39 16.31 5.08
N ASN A 112 13.88 17.48 4.66
CA ASN A 112 13.37 18.16 3.46
C ASN A 112 13.82 17.52 2.14
N ASP A 113 14.84 16.66 2.14
CA ASP A 113 15.37 16.01 0.93
C ASP A 113 15.23 14.48 0.92
N THR A 114 14.87 13.88 2.05
CA THR A 114 14.81 12.43 2.22
C THR A 114 13.39 11.99 2.53
N ILE A 115 12.88 11.10 1.68
CA ILE A 115 11.61 10.42 1.86
C ILE A 115 11.85 8.95 2.24
N SER A 116 11.06 8.46 3.19
CA SER A 116 10.96 7.07 3.58
C SER A 116 9.59 6.52 3.21
N TRP A 117 9.53 5.28 2.76
CA TRP A 117 8.27 4.53 2.64
C TRP A 117 8.43 3.11 3.16
N CYS A 118 7.34 2.56 3.67
CA CYS A 118 7.28 1.20 4.13
C CYS A 118 6.96 0.27 2.96
N THR A 119 7.84 -0.70 2.75
CA THR A 119 7.64 -1.72 1.71
C THR A 119 6.62 -2.76 2.16
N GLU A 120 6.15 -3.58 1.22
CA GLU A 120 5.32 -4.76 1.52
C GLU A 120 5.99 -5.75 2.49
N GLY A 121 7.32 -5.70 2.60
CA GLY A 121 8.10 -6.46 3.58
C GLY A 121 8.24 -5.77 4.95
N TRP A 122 7.33 -4.84 5.28
CA TRP A 122 7.25 -4.15 6.58
C TRP A 122 8.58 -3.54 7.03
N THR A 123 9.32 -3.00 6.06
CA THR A 123 10.63 -2.38 6.27
C THR A 123 10.68 -1.01 5.61
N TRP A 124 11.25 -0.05 6.33
CA TRP A 124 11.53 1.27 5.79
C TRP A 124 12.57 1.19 4.69
N THR A 125 12.26 1.82 3.57
CA THR A 125 13.19 2.12 2.50
C THR A 125 13.22 3.63 2.32
N THR A 126 14.42 4.19 2.19
CA THR A 126 14.63 5.63 2.02
C THR A 126 15.07 5.92 0.59
N SER A 127 14.75 7.12 0.09
CA SER A 127 15.35 7.66 -1.13
C SER A 127 15.44 9.17 -1.09
N SER A 128 16.31 9.70 -1.95
CA SER A 128 16.50 11.13 -2.10
C SER A 128 15.40 11.72 -2.98
N CYS A 129 14.66 12.68 -2.46
CA CYS A 129 13.73 13.51 -3.22
C CYS A 129 14.43 14.33 -4.29
N THR A 130 15.70 14.68 -4.11
CA THR A 130 16.53 15.28 -5.17
C THR A 130 16.59 14.37 -6.38
N GLU A 131 16.98 13.10 -6.18
CA GLU A 131 17.10 12.14 -7.28
C GLU A 131 15.75 11.89 -7.95
N ILE A 132 14.68 11.74 -7.16
CA ILE A 132 13.31 11.55 -7.65
C ILE A 132 12.82 12.73 -8.51
N CYS A 133 13.08 13.97 -8.09
CA CYS A 133 12.72 15.15 -8.87
C CYS A 133 13.64 15.32 -10.10
N ALA A 134 14.94 15.05 -9.97
CA ALA A 134 15.91 15.18 -11.05
C ALA A 134 15.68 14.18 -12.20
N ASP A 135 15.25 12.95 -11.88
CA ASP A 135 14.85 11.95 -12.89
C ASP A 135 13.71 12.44 -13.79
N GLN A 136 12.90 13.37 -13.30
CA GLN A 136 11.82 14.03 -14.03
C GLN A 136 12.21 15.40 -14.59
N SER A 137 13.48 15.80 -14.46
CA SER A 137 13.99 17.13 -14.80
C SER A 137 13.25 18.26 -14.06
N LEU A 138 12.89 18.03 -12.80
CA LEU A 138 12.19 18.96 -11.91
C LEU A 138 13.11 19.45 -10.78
N LEU A 139 12.77 20.61 -10.22
CA LEU A 139 13.38 21.19 -9.03
C LEU A 139 12.76 20.60 -7.77
N LEU A 140 13.59 20.22 -6.81
CA LEU A 140 13.14 19.86 -5.47
C LEU A 140 12.64 21.10 -4.72
N LEU A 141 11.46 20.98 -4.13
CA LEU A 141 10.86 21.97 -3.21
C LEU A 141 10.80 21.49 -1.76
N GLY A 142 10.97 20.19 -1.52
CA GLY A 142 10.92 19.60 -0.20
C GLY A 142 10.31 18.21 -0.22
N CYS A 143 10.08 17.68 0.97
CA CYS A 143 9.24 16.51 1.21
C CYS A 143 8.02 16.96 2.02
N ASP A 144 6.85 16.41 1.71
CA ASP A 144 5.61 16.68 2.45
C ASP A 144 4.94 15.37 2.88
N ALA A 145 4.46 15.34 4.11
CA ALA A 145 3.72 14.21 4.66
C ALA A 145 2.22 14.44 4.42
N VAL A 146 1.58 13.51 3.73
CA VAL A 146 0.16 13.58 3.35
C VAL A 146 -0.55 12.34 3.88
N ASP A 147 -1.35 12.54 4.93
CA ASP A 147 -2.00 11.46 5.68
C ASP A 147 -0.97 10.43 6.19
N ASP A 148 -1.13 9.15 5.84
CA ASP A 148 -0.19 8.09 6.18
C ASP A 148 0.96 7.97 5.17
N ALA A 149 1.00 8.80 4.12
CA ALA A 149 2.02 8.76 3.08
C ALA A 149 2.96 9.97 3.15
N ALA A 150 4.01 9.94 2.32
CA ALA A 150 4.87 11.09 2.06
C ALA A 150 5.10 11.23 0.56
N ILE A 151 5.38 12.45 0.11
CA ILE A 151 5.68 12.76 -1.28
C ILE A 151 6.85 13.73 -1.40
N CYS A 152 7.65 13.58 -2.44
CA CYS A 152 8.61 14.59 -2.84
C CYS A 152 7.89 15.69 -3.61
N LEU A 153 8.00 16.93 -3.13
CA LEU A 153 7.47 18.10 -3.81
C LEU A 153 8.45 18.52 -4.89
N CYS A 154 8.05 18.36 -6.15
CA CYS A 154 8.85 18.75 -7.31
C CYS A 154 8.15 19.87 -8.10
N THR A 155 8.91 20.77 -8.71
CA THR A 155 8.36 21.84 -9.57
C THR A 155 9.19 22.08 -10.81
N ASN A 156 8.65 22.84 -11.78
CA ASN A 156 9.41 23.27 -12.94
C ASN A 156 10.03 24.65 -12.72
N THR A 157 11.21 24.87 -13.30
CA THR A 157 11.74 26.22 -13.51
C THR A 157 10.72 27.10 -14.23
N GLY A 158 10.54 28.34 -13.78
CA GLY A 158 9.55 29.27 -14.33
C GLY A 158 8.14 29.10 -13.78
N THR A 159 7.92 28.19 -12.83
CA THR A 159 6.63 28.08 -12.11
C THR A 159 6.49 29.25 -11.14
N PRO A 160 5.33 29.92 -11.05
CA PRO A 160 5.11 30.99 -10.06
C PRO A 160 5.36 30.54 -8.63
N CYS A 161 5.96 31.42 -7.84
CA CYS A 161 6.21 31.25 -6.42
C CYS A 161 6.07 32.60 -5.69
N ASP A 162 5.77 32.54 -4.40
CA ASP A 162 5.60 33.73 -3.56
C ASP A 162 6.28 33.51 -2.21
N ASP A 163 7.37 34.23 -1.97
CA ASP A 163 8.21 34.18 -0.76
C ASP A 163 8.50 32.75 -0.24
N ALA A 164 8.61 31.79 -1.16
CA ALA A 164 8.83 30.39 -0.81
C ALA A 164 10.28 30.18 -0.32
N PRO A 165 10.49 29.34 0.72
CA PRO A 165 11.83 29.05 1.23
C PRO A 165 12.65 28.36 0.14
N SER A 166 13.93 28.71 0.05
CA SER A 166 14.84 28.05 -0.88
C SER A 166 15.26 26.69 -0.32
N VAL A 167 15.56 25.75 -1.21
CA VAL A 167 15.99 24.39 -0.85
C VAL A 167 17.22 24.04 -1.69
N CYS A 168 18.21 23.39 -1.08
CA CYS A 168 19.31 22.83 -1.85
C CYS A 168 18.80 21.60 -2.59
N ALA A 169 18.80 21.65 -3.92
CA ALA A 169 18.56 20.47 -4.71
C ALA A 169 19.75 19.52 -4.55
N ASP A 170 20.98 20.03 -4.62
CA ASP A 170 22.18 19.24 -4.38
C ASP A 170 23.27 20.14 -3.74
N GLY A 171 24.50 19.64 -3.61
CA GLY A 171 25.61 20.39 -3.02
C GLY A 171 26.04 21.65 -3.79
N GLN A 172 25.52 21.89 -5.00
CA GLN A 172 25.85 23.00 -5.89
C GLN A 172 24.63 23.78 -6.41
N THR A 173 23.44 23.18 -6.39
CA THR A 173 22.22 23.76 -6.95
C THR A 173 21.23 24.17 -5.86
N LEU A 174 20.81 25.43 -5.88
CA LEU A 174 19.76 25.98 -5.02
C LEU A 174 18.46 26.16 -5.81
N SER A 175 17.38 25.51 -5.40
CA SER A 175 16.02 25.82 -5.84
C SER A 175 15.53 27.07 -5.09
N ALA A 176 15.35 28.19 -5.78
CA ALA A 176 14.97 29.46 -5.15
C ALA A 176 13.85 30.17 -5.91
N CYS A 177 13.04 30.94 -5.18
CA CYS A 177 12.05 31.83 -5.78
C CYS A 177 12.71 33.17 -6.17
N GLU A 178 13.09 33.32 -7.44
CA GLU A 178 13.69 34.56 -7.96
C GLU A 178 12.68 35.31 -8.85
N ALA A 179 12.44 36.59 -8.52
CA ALA A 179 11.49 37.44 -9.23
C ALA A 179 10.08 36.83 -9.39
N GLY A 180 9.63 36.08 -8.39
CA GLY A 180 8.30 35.44 -8.35
C GLY A 180 8.19 34.15 -9.16
N LEU A 181 9.31 33.60 -9.64
CA LEU A 181 9.37 32.33 -10.37
C LEU A 181 10.44 31.41 -9.77
N TRP A 182 10.16 30.10 -9.73
CA TRP A 182 11.14 29.10 -9.33
C TRP A 182 12.30 29.06 -10.33
N ALA A 183 13.53 29.06 -9.81
CA ALA A 183 14.75 28.96 -10.58
C ALA A 183 15.73 27.97 -9.93
N ALA A 184 16.47 27.24 -10.76
CA ALA A 184 17.70 26.58 -10.35
C ALA A 184 18.84 27.60 -10.37
N VAL A 185 19.46 27.82 -9.22
CA VAL A 185 20.61 28.70 -9.06
C VAL A 185 21.85 27.84 -8.87
N ASP A 186 22.77 27.90 -9.83
CA ASP A 186 24.10 27.30 -9.71
C ASP A 186 24.94 28.17 -8.76
N CYS A 187 25.36 27.59 -7.62
CA CYS A 187 26.12 28.31 -6.61
C CYS A 187 27.53 28.68 -7.07
N THR A 188 28.12 27.94 -8.01
CA THR A 188 29.42 28.27 -8.62
C THR A 188 29.30 29.52 -9.48
N GLU A 189 28.24 29.60 -10.28
CA GLU A 189 27.96 30.79 -11.10
C GLU A 189 27.60 31.99 -10.21
N ARG A 190 26.73 31.78 -9.21
CA ARG A 190 26.32 32.80 -8.23
C ARG A 190 27.52 33.43 -7.52
N CYS A 191 28.49 32.60 -7.15
CA CYS A 191 29.69 33.03 -6.44
C CYS A 191 30.82 33.50 -7.37
N ALA A 192 30.67 33.38 -8.68
CA ALA A 192 31.74 33.60 -9.67
C ALA A 192 33.04 32.86 -9.31
N GLY A 193 32.91 31.62 -8.80
CA GLY A 193 33.98 30.86 -8.17
C GLY A 193 33.45 29.68 -7.37
N PRO A 194 34.27 29.03 -6.52
CA PRO A 194 33.81 27.91 -5.70
C PRO A 194 32.59 28.32 -4.87
N GLY A 195 31.47 27.61 -5.06
CA GLY A 195 30.24 27.83 -4.32
C GLY A 195 29.54 26.52 -4.03
N THR A 196 28.98 26.39 -2.84
CA THR A 196 28.19 25.22 -2.43
C THR A 196 26.84 25.65 -1.90
N CYS A 197 25.82 24.85 -2.14
CA CYS A 197 24.54 25.04 -1.48
C CYS A 197 24.63 24.50 -0.04
N ASP A 198 24.35 25.35 0.94
CA ASP A 198 24.29 24.98 2.35
C ASP A 198 22.82 25.03 2.83
N PRO A 199 22.19 23.87 3.12
CA PRO A 199 20.82 23.84 3.62
C PRO A 199 20.70 24.40 5.06
N GLY A 200 21.80 24.46 5.81
CA GLY A 200 21.86 24.94 7.19
C GLY A 200 22.25 26.42 7.34
N ALA A 201 22.34 27.17 6.24
CA ALA A 201 22.70 28.58 6.28
C ALA A 201 21.69 29.41 7.08
N VAL A 202 22.18 30.51 7.69
CA VAL A 202 21.36 31.39 8.53
C VAL A 202 20.27 32.04 7.69
N GLY A 203 19.01 31.65 7.92
CA GLY A 203 17.85 32.14 7.17
C GLY A 203 17.27 31.15 6.16
N GLY A 204 17.81 29.93 6.08
CA GLY A 204 17.38 28.88 5.15
C GLY A 204 18.47 28.55 4.13
N ALA A 205 18.19 27.59 3.25
CA ALA A 205 19.17 27.12 2.28
C ALA A 205 19.71 28.26 1.40
N ALA A 206 21.03 28.33 1.24
CA ALA A 206 21.66 29.40 0.47
C ALA A 206 22.98 28.96 -0.17
N CYS A 207 23.38 29.65 -1.24
CA CYS A 207 24.73 29.50 -1.80
C CYS A 207 25.76 30.16 -0.88
N VAL A 208 26.72 29.37 -0.41
CA VAL A 208 27.87 29.81 0.37
C VAL A 208 29.10 29.83 -0.54
N CYS A 209 29.70 31.01 -0.69
CA CYS A 209 30.88 31.18 -1.53
C CYS A 209 32.15 30.80 -0.76
N GLY A 210 32.94 29.91 -1.36
CA GLY A 210 34.25 29.54 -0.88
C GLY A 210 35.30 30.65 -1.10
N PRO A 211 36.46 30.54 -0.42
CA PRO A 211 37.59 31.45 -0.61
C PRO A 211 38.25 31.32 -2.00
#